data_AF-A0A517N0H9-F1
#
_entry.id   AF-A0A517N0H9-F1
#
_cell.length_a   1.000
_cell.length_b   1.000
_cell.length_c   1.000
_cell.angle_alpha   90.00
_cell.angle_beta   90.00
_cell.angle_gamma   90.00
#
_symmetry.space_group_name_H-M   'P 1'
#
loop_
_entity.id
_entity.type
_entity.pdbx_description
1 polymer ?
#
loop_
_entity_poly.entity_id
_entity_poly.type
_entity_poly.pdbx_seq_one_letter_code
_entity_poly.pdbx_strand_id
1 'polypeptide(L)'
;MRHIIRPNVTTPLAIFALLVASDSVASPSVAPEFAKCDPANVLGVESCVKCHGPEIEQWKNTPHYATFETLHRKPEAKEIAKRLGLRSVKRNETCTKCHYTCQEVDGRERVVAGVSCESCHGAAKDWIDLHSDYGGSNVTRALESPEHREQRIKASMAAGMNNPTNLYLVARQCLACHTSPDEKLVNVGGHVAGSAEFELVSWSQGIVRHNFLRGGGQTNVPSTPEQLRVMYIVGVMADLEASFRATAIATEKATYGVTAAKRSLAQKKRLYEIRQLVDNEHVAQAMDVALATKLKLNNREALLAASKEIGQAAFQFAASADGRKLQAIDKLLPAVNQYK
;
A
#
# COMPACT_ATOMS: atom_id res chain seq x y z
N MET A 1 -28.28 -63.73 -65.86
CA MET A 1 -28.65 -63.94 -64.44
C MET A 1 -27.39 -64.21 -63.63
N ARG A 2 -27.02 -63.27 -62.76
CA ARG A 2 -26.29 -63.42 -61.48
C ARG A 2 -25.80 -62.01 -61.08
N HIS A 3 -26.60 -61.36 -60.23
CA HIS A 3 -26.24 -60.11 -59.55
C HIS A 3 -25.20 -60.44 -58.47
N ILE A 4 -24.08 -59.71 -58.45
CA ILE A 4 -23.15 -59.69 -57.32
C ILE A 4 -23.20 -58.29 -56.74
N ILE A 5 -23.78 -58.21 -55.54
CA ILE A 5 -23.87 -57.02 -54.69
C ILE A 5 -22.54 -56.91 -53.93
N ARG A 6 -21.86 -55.76 -54.00
CA ARG A 6 -20.73 -55.42 -53.13
C ARG A 6 -21.24 -54.51 -51.99
N PRO A 7 -20.85 -54.75 -50.73
CA PRO A 7 -21.28 -53.93 -49.60
C PRO A 7 -20.41 -52.67 -49.48
N ASN A 8 -21.06 -51.53 -49.23
CA ASN A 8 -20.42 -50.29 -48.82
C ASN A 8 -19.99 -50.39 -47.35
N VAL A 9 -18.69 -50.28 -47.10
CA VAL A 9 -18.13 -50.10 -45.76
C VAL A 9 -17.89 -48.60 -45.57
N THR A 10 -18.77 -47.95 -44.82
CA THR A 10 -18.59 -46.57 -44.35
C THR A 10 -17.73 -46.57 -43.08
N THR A 11 -16.50 -46.07 -43.19
CA THR A 11 -15.60 -45.79 -42.06
C THR A 11 -16.03 -44.47 -41.40
N PRO A 12 -16.25 -44.39 -40.07
CA PRO A 12 -16.57 -43.12 -39.43
C PRO A 12 -15.29 -42.30 -39.24
N LEU A 13 -15.29 -41.08 -39.75
CA LEU A 13 -14.23 -40.10 -39.58
C LEU A 13 -14.32 -39.53 -38.14
N ALA A 14 -13.41 -39.96 -37.27
CA ALA A 14 -13.31 -39.43 -35.90
C ALA A 14 -12.73 -38.01 -35.95
N ILE A 15 -13.57 -37.00 -35.70
CA ILE A 15 -13.15 -35.60 -35.56
C ILE A 15 -12.48 -35.46 -34.19
N PHE A 16 -11.15 -35.39 -34.18
CA PHE A 16 -10.36 -34.98 -33.02
C PHE A 16 -10.51 -33.46 -32.85
N ALA A 17 -11.42 -33.04 -31.96
CA ALA A 17 -11.48 -31.65 -31.52
C ALA A 17 -10.28 -31.38 -30.59
N LEU A 18 -9.25 -30.69 -31.11
CA LEU A 18 -8.20 -30.10 -30.29
C LEU A 18 -8.83 -29.01 -29.42
N LEU A 19 -9.14 -29.33 -28.16
CA LEU A 19 -9.39 -28.36 -27.11
C LEU A 19 -8.06 -27.65 -26.80
N VAL A 20 -7.86 -26.49 -27.41
CA VAL A 20 -6.83 -25.54 -26.96
C VAL A 20 -7.29 -25.04 -25.60
N ALA A 21 -6.74 -25.60 -24.53
CA ALA A 21 -6.87 -25.05 -23.19
C ALA A 21 -6.18 -23.68 -23.21
N SER A 22 -6.97 -22.62 -23.35
CA SER A 22 -6.54 -21.27 -23.09
C SER A 22 -6.26 -21.16 -21.59
N ASP A 23 -5.00 -21.31 -21.21
CA ASP A 23 -4.49 -20.96 -19.88
C ASP A 23 -4.70 -19.46 -19.68
N SER A 24 -5.87 -19.10 -19.17
CA SER A 24 -6.14 -17.78 -18.62
C SER A 24 -5.26 -17.64 -17.39
N VAL A 25 -4.05 -17.12 -17.58
CA VAL A 25 -3.22 -16.60 -16.49
C VAL A 25 -4.08 -15.55 -15.79
N ALA A 26 -4.62 -15.91 -14.63
CA ALA A 26 -5.36 -14.99 -13.79
C ALA A 26 -4.42 -13.82 -13.49
N SER A 27 -4.72 -12.67 -14.10
CA SER A 27 -4.06 -11.42 -13.74
C SER A 27 -4.25 -11.24 -12.24
N PRO A 28 -3.18 -10.95 -11.47
CA PRO A 28 -3.34 -10.70 -10.04
C PRO A 28 -4.42 -9.65 -9.86
N SER A 29 -5.43 -10.02 -9.08
CA SER A 29 -6.58 -9.18 -8.84
C SER A 29 -6.11 -7.82 -8.32
N VAL A 30 -6.84 -6.79 -8.75
CA VAL A 30 -6.69 -5.39 -8.36
C VAL A 30 -6.18 -5.29 -6.93
N ALA A 31 -5.04 -4.61 -6.73
CA ALA A 31 -4.54 -4.37 -5.38
C ALA A 31 -5.69 -3.76 -4.56
N PRO A 32 -6.11 -4.39 -3.45
CA PRO A 32 -7.35 -4.04 -2.78
C PRO A 32 -7.39 -2.56 -2.41
N GLU A 33 -8.60 -2.02 -2.30
CA GLU A 33 -8.87 -0.76 -1.60
C GLU A 33 -8.18 -0.81 -0.23
N PHE A 34 -7.65 0.32 0.27
CA PHE A 34 -6.84 0.34 1.49
C PHE A 34 -7.56 -0.43 2.61
N ALA A 35 -7.02 -1.61 2.96
CA ALA A 35 -7.69 -2.52 3.85
C ALA A 35 -7.83 -1.87 5.23
N LYS A 36 -9.08 -1.64 5.65
CA LYS A 36 -9.37 -1.18 7.01
C LYS A 36 -9.10 -2.34 7.95
N CYS A 37 -8.32 -2.07 8.99
CA CYS A 37 -8.07 -3.03 10.07
C CYS A 37 -9.38 -3.28 10.81
N ASP A 38 -9.86 -4.53 10.86
CA ASP A 38 -11.08 -4.90 11.59
C ASP A 38 -10.80 -4.88 13.11
N PRO A 39 -11.43 -3.99 13.90
CA PRO A 39 -11.21 -3.91 15.33
C PRO A 39 -11.45 -5.23 16.08
N ALA A 40 -12.32 -6.11 15.59
CA ALA A 40 -12.60 -7.41 16.22
C ALA A 40 -11.44 -8.42 16.10
N ASN A 41 -10.51 -8.16 15.17
CA ASN A 41 -9.34 -9.00 14.90
C ASN A 41 -8.02 -8.34 15.33
N VAL A 42 -8.08 -7.16 15.94
CA VAL A 42 -6.91 -6.47 16.49
C VAL A 42 -6.55 -7.10 17.84
N LEU A 43 -5.26 -7.40 18.05
CA LEU A 43 -4.76 -7.97 19.31
C LEU A 43 -4.09 -6.94 20.22
N GLY A 44 -3.59 -5.83 19.67
CA GLY A 44 -2.82 -4.83 20.40
C GLY A 44 -1.32 -5.01 20.26
N VAL A 45 -0.56 -3.95 20.55
CA VAL A 45 0.90 -3.89 20.34
C VAL A 45 1.64 -4.91 21.18
N GLU A 46 1.12 -5.23 22.35
CA GLU A 46 1.65 -6.20 23.30
C GLU A 46 1.88 -7.57 22.66
N SER A 47 1.02 -7.96 21.70
CA SER A 47 1.14 -9.20 20.94
C SER A 47 2.43 -9.26 20.09
N CYS A 48 2.96 -8.11 19.68
CA CYS A 48 4.16 -8.00 18.83
C CYS A 48 5.47 -7.92 19.63
N VAL A 49 5.41 -7.48 20.90
CA VAL A 49 6.59 -7.09 21.70
C VAL A 49 7.62 -8.19 21.88
N LYS A 50 7.16 -9.42 22.09
CA LYS A 50 8.06 -10.54 22.37
C LYS A 50 9.05 -10.80 21.22
N CYS A 51 8.65 -10.52 19.98
CA CYS A 51 9.45 -10.79 18.78
C CYS A 51 10.02 -9.53 18.11
N HIS A 52 9.41 -8.36 18.34
CA HIS A 52 9.73 -7.09 17.68
C HIS A 52 10.07 -5.96 18.67
N GLY A 53 10.83 -6.28 19.72
CA GLY A 53 11.22 -5.31 20.75
C GLY A 53 11.87 -4.05 20.19
N PRO A 54 12.95 -4.15 19.39
CA PRO A 54 13.63 -2.99 18.81
C PRO A 54 12.74 -2.14 17.88
N GLU A 55 11.88 -2.76 17.07
CA GLU A 55 10.91 -2.07 16.23
C GLU A 55 9.91 -1.25 17.07
N ILE A 56 9.45 -1.80 18.19
CA ILE A 56 8.50 -1.13 19.07
C ILE A 56 9.15 0.04 19.81
N GLU A 57 10.40 -0.11 20.26
CA GLU A 57 11.13 1.01 20.85
C GLU A 57 11.34 2.14 19.83
N GLN A 58 11.62 1.82 18.56
CA GLN A 58 11.64 2.84 17.51
C GLN A 58 10.25 3.46 17.30
N TRP A 59 9.18 2.65 17.25
CA TRP A 59 7.81 3.13 17.06
C TRP A 59 7.37 4.12 18.14
N LYS A 60 7.75 3.91 19.40
CA LYS A 60 7.46 4.83 20.51
C LYS A 60 8.02 6.25 20.30
N ASN A 61 9.06 6.39 19.48
CA ASN A 61 9.66 7.68 19.14
C ASN A 61 8.97 8.39 17.95
N THR A 62 7.88 7.85 17.43
CA THR A 62 7.24 8.36 16.21
C THR A 62 5.98 9.19 16.52
N PRO A 63 5.59 10.10 15.62
CA PRO A 63 4.29 10.78 15.70
C PRO A 63 3.09 9.81 15.69
N HIS A 64 3.24 8.64 15.07
CA HIS A 64 2.23 7.58 15.04
C HIS A 64 1.88 7.08 16.44
N TYR A 65 2.89 6.81 17.28
CA TYR A 65 2.70 6.49 18.69
C TYR A 65 2.10 7.66 19.46
N ALA A 66 2.72 8.84 19.34
CA ALA A 66 2.36 10.03 20.12
C ALA A 66 0.91 10.52 19.87
N THR A 67 0.32 10.18 18.72
CA THR A 67 -1.05 10.57 18.35
C THR A 67 -2.09 10.08 19.36
N PHE A 68 -1.85 8.94 20.03
CA PHE A 68 -2.73 8.41 21.08
C PHE A 68 -3.03 9.47 22.15
N GLU A 69 -1.97 10.11 22.62
CA GLU A 69 -2.02 11.09 23.71
C GLU A 69 -2.27 12.51 23.22
N THR A 70 -1.80 12.87 22.04
CA THR A 70 -1.70 14.28 21.66
C THR A 70 -2.87 14.80 20.84
N LEU A 71 -3.30 14.06 19.80
CA LEU A 71 -4.17 14.62 18.76
C LEU A 71 -5.52 15.12 19.27
N HIS A 72 -6.24 14.28 20.03
CA HIS A 72 -7.56 14.62 20.58
C HIS A 72 -7.57 15.83 21.54
N ARG A 73 -6.40 16.27 22.01
CA ARG A 73 -6.25 17.44 22.88
C ARG A 73 -6.03 18.74 22.09
N LYS A 74 -5.56 18.65 20.85
CA LYS A 74 -5.25 19.80 19.99
C LYS A 74 -6.50 20.64 19.70
N PRO A 75 -6.44 21.98 19.84
CA PRO A 75 -7.55 22.86 19.48
C PRO A 75 -8.04 22.66 18.05
N GLU A 76 -7.12 22.51 17.10
CA GLU A 76 -7.42 22.34 15.67
C GLU A 76 -8.24 21.06 15.42
N ALA A 77 -7.87 19.95 16.07
CA ALA A 77 -8.59 18.69 15.95
C ALA A 77 -10.02 18.79 16.52
N LYS A 78 -10.20 19.52 17.64
CA LYS A 78 -11.52 19.76 18.23
C LYS A 78 -12.39 20.63 17.34
N GLU A 79 -11.83 21.65 16.70
CA GLU A 79 -12.57 22.51 15.77
C GLU A 79 -12.99 21.75 14.50
N ILE A 80 -12.11 20.89 13.95
CA ILE A 80 -12.48 20.01 12.83
C ILE A 80 -13.63 19.09 13.24
N ALA A 81 -13.54 18.42 14.40
CA ALA A 81 -14.60 17.56 14.90
C ALA A 81 -15.92 18.32 15.08
N LYS A 82 -15.88 19.53 15.65
CA LYS A 82 -17.05 20.40 15.83
C LYS A 82 -17.72 20.75 14.50
N ARG A 83 -16.94 21.16 13.48
CA ARG A 83 -17.47 21.46 12.13
C ARG A 83 -18.13 20.25 11.47
N LEU A 84 -17.64 19.05 11.76
CA LEU A 84 -18.20 17.80 11.28
C LEU A 84 -19.39 17.29 12.12
N GLY A 85 -19.75 17.98 13.22
CA GLY A 85 -20.80 17.54 14.14
C GLY A 85 -20.40 16.35 15.02
N LEU A 86 -19.10 16.07 15.14
CA LEU A 86 -18.57 14.96 15.92
C LEU A 86 -18.32 15.39 17.37
N ARG A 87 -18.82 14.60 18.32
CA ARG A 87 -18.66 14.86 19.76
C ARG A 87 -17.25 14.56 20.29
N SER A 88 -16.50 13.68 19.61
CA SER A 88 -15.20 13.23 20.07
C SER A 88 -14.33 12.76 18.91
N VAL A 89 -13.08 13.19 18.89
CA VAL A 89 -12.04 12.74 17.94
C VAL A 89 -11.75 11.23 18.08
N LYS A 90 -11.92 10.65 19.27
CA LYS A 90 -11.63 9.21 19.53
C LYS A 90 -12.85 8.29 19.39
N ARG A 91 -14.04 8.82 19.12
CA ARG A 91 -15.28 8.03 19.07
C ARG A 91 -16.06 8.29 17.78
N ASN A 92 -15.38 8.12 16.66
CA ASN A 92 -15.95 8.20 15.31
C ASN A 92 -14.98 7.56 14.31
N GLU A 93 -15.50 7.00 13.22
CA GLU A 93 -14.66 6.38 12.18
C GLU A 93 -13.81 7.39 11.40
N THR A 94 -14.31 8.60 11.14
CA THR A 94 -13.64 9.61 10.31
C THR A 94 -12.23 9.94 10.80
N CYS A 95 -12.05 10.12 12.12
CA CYS A 95 -10.76 10.42 12.72
C CYS A 95 -9.96 9.14 13.03
N THR A 96 -10.62 8.08 13.53
CA THR A 96 -9.91 6.87 13.97
C THR A 96 -9.32 6.07 12.83
N LYS A 97 -9.91 6.13 11.63
CA LYS A 97 -9.40 5.46 10.43
C LYS A 97 -7.93 5.76 10.12
N CYS A 98 -7.44 6.97 10.42
CA CYS A 98 -6.07 7.39 10.08
C CYS A 98 -5.15 7.64 11.29
N HIS A 99 -5.71 7.87 12.47
CA HIS A 99 -4.94 8.37 13.62
C HIS A 99 -4.83 7.41 14.79
N TYR A 100 -5.62 6.34 14.81
CA TYR A 100 -5.73 5.46 15.95
C TYR A 100 -5.84 4.00 15.51
N THR A 101 -5.41 3.10 16.38
CA THR A 101 -5.79 1.69 16.29
C THR A 101 -6.97 1.45 17.20
N CYS A 102 -8.04 0.90 16.63
CA CYS A 102 -9.23 0.49 17.35
C CYS A 102 -9.21 -1.02 17.57
N GLN A 103 -9.70 -1.45 18.72
CA GLN A 103 -9.91 -2.85 19.08
C GLN A 103 -11.32 -3.01 19.67
N GLU A 104 -11.96 -4.14 19.42
CA GLU A 104 -13.19 -4.49 20.12
C GLU A 104 -12.87 -4.95 21.55
N VAL A 105 -13.43 -4.24 22.54
CA VAL A 105 -13.31 -4.55 23.97
C VAL A 105 -14.70 -4.56 24.58
N ASP A 106 -15.12 -5.71 25.13
CA ASP A 106 -16.45 -5.92 25.70
C ASP A 106 -17.60 -5.53 24.75
N GLY A 107 -17.51 -5.99 23.49
CA GLY A 107 -18.51 -5.72 22.44
C GLY A 107 -18.57 -4.24 22.00
N ARG A 108 -17.54 -3.45 22.31
CA ARG A 108 -17.46 -2.03 21.95
C ARG A 108 -16.12 -1.70 21.32
N GLU A 109 -16.14 -1.00 20.20
CA GLU A 109 -14.92 -0.46 19.59
C GLU A 109 -14.29 0.60 20.50
N ARG A 110 -13.01 0.41 20.83
CA ARG A 110 -12.20 1.31 21.64
C ARG A 110 -10.91 1.65 20.93
N VAL A 111 -10.52 2.93 20.97
CA VAL A 111 -9.16 3.34 20.61
C VAL A 111 -8.20 2.84 21.69
N VAL A 112 -7.28 1.94 21.31
CA VAL A 112 -6.31 1.31 22.22
C VAL A 112 -4.88 1.81 22.04
N ALA A 113 -4.57 2.36 20.86
CA ALA A 113 -3.27 2.96 20.58
C ALA A 113 -3.40 4.09 19.56
N GLY A 114 -2.30 4.81 19.32
CA GLY A 114 -2.13 5.64 18.14
C GLY A 114 -2.07 4.76 16.89
N VAL A 115 -1.47 5.25 15.80
CA VAL A 115 -1.22 4.38 14.65
C VAL A 115 -0.20 3.31 15.08
N SER A 116 -0.63 2.05 15.18
CA SER A 116 0.16 0.94 15.72
C SER A 116 0.71 0.02 14.63
N CYS A 117 1.38 -1.06 15.03
CA CYS A 117 1.86 -2.12 14.13
C CYS A 117 0.74 -2.62 13.21
N GLU A 118 -0.42 -2.94 13.78
CA GLU A 118 -1.59 -3.48 13.06
C GLU A 118 -2.26 -2.46 12.14
N SER A 119 -2.03 -1.15 12.33
CA SER A 119 -2.48 -0.14 11.36
C SER A 119 -1.81 -0.29 9.99
N CYS A 120 -0.59 -0.82 9.97
CA CYS A 120 0.18 -1.03 8.74
C CYS A 120 0.27 -2.51 8.33
N HIS A 121 0.39 -3.41 9.31
CA HIS A 121 0.57 -4.85 9.11
C HIS A 121 -0.72 -5.65 9.09
N GLY A 122 -1.89 -5.01 9.28
CA GLY A 122 -3.19 -5.68 9.36
C GLY A 122 -3.49 -6.21 10.75
N ALA A 123 -4.75 -6.60 10.97
CA ALA A 123 -5.25 -7.06 12.28
C ALA A 123 -4.67 -8.45 12.59
N ALA A 124 -4.00 -8.61 13.73
CA ALA A 124 -3.06 -9.71 13.94
C ALA A 124 -3.70 -11.09 14.22
N LYS A 125 -4.96 -11.13 14.67
CA LYS A 125 -5.60 -12.34 15.20
C LYS A 125 -5.47 -13.58 14.32
N ASP A 126 -5.65 -13.43 13.02
CA ASP A 126 -5.70 -14.58 12.11
C ASP A 126 -4.32 -14.97 11.53
N TRP A 127 -3.28 -14.13 11.71
CA TRP A 127 -1.98 -14.36 11.10
C TRP A 127 -0.79 -14.39 12.06
N ILE A 128 -0.93 -13.95 13.31
CA ILE A 128 0.22 -13.84 14.24
C ILE A 128 0.87 -15.19 14.55
N ASP A 129 0.05 -16.23 14.73
CA ASP A 129 0.54 -17.58 15.00
C ASP A 129 1.27 -18.13 13.77
N LEU A 130 0.67 -17.98 12.58
CA LEU A 130 1.29 -18.33 11.30
C LEU A 130 2.62 -17.60 11.12
N HIS A 131 2.66 -16.30 11.43
CA HIS A 131 3.85 -15.47 11.30
C HIS A 131 4.99 -15.94 12.19
N SER A 132 4.68 -16.47 13.37
CA SER A 132 5.66 -16.88 14.38
C SER A 132 6.09 -18.35 14.30
N ASP A 133 5.42 -19.18 13.50
CA ASP A 133 5.82 -20.56 13.24
C ASP A 133 7.08 -20.59 12.35
N TYR A 134 8.16 -21.25 12.74
CA TYR A 134 9.34 -21.40 11.88
C TYR A 134 9.54 -22.84 11.39
N GLY A 135 8.52 -23.69 11.53
CA GLY A 135 8.54 -25.08 11.09
C GLY A 135 8.79 -26.08 12.22
N GLY A 136 8.48 -25.70 13.46
CA GLY A 136 8.60 -26.56 14.64
C GLY A 136 9.10 -25.85 15.90
N SER A 137 8.89 -26.49 17.05
CA SER A 137 9.14 -25.90 18.38
C SER A 137 10.60 -25.52 18.69
N ASN A 138 11.57 -26.10 17.98
CA ASN A 138 13.00 -25.85 18.15
C ASN A 138 13.64 -25.17 16.93
N VAL A 139 12.84 -24.77 15.95
CA VAL A 139 13.34 -24.08 14.75
C VAL A 139 13.31 -22.58 15.01
N THR A 140 14.46 -21.94 14.90
CA THR A 140 14.55 -20.47 14.98
C THR A 140 14.41 -19.88 13.58
N ARG A 141 14.18 -18.56 13.48
CA ARG A 141 14.20 -17.84 12.19
C ARG A 141 15.47 -18.11 11.37
N ALA A 142 16.61 -18.32 12.02
CA ALA A 142 17.88 -18.59 11.34
C ALA A 142 18.00 -20.03 10.80
N LEU A 143 17.18 -20.95 11.32
CA LEU A 143 17.15 -22.37 10.97
C LEU A 143 15.96 -22.75 10.09
N GLU A 144 15.05 -21.81 9.83
CA GLU A 144 13.89 -22.02 8.96
C GLU A 144 14.33 -22.35 7.52
N SER A 145 13.72 -23.38 6.92
CA SER A 145 13.99 -23.72 5.53
C SER A 145 13.41 -22.67 4.56
N PRO A 146 14.00 -22.48 3.36
CA PRO A 146 13.43 -21.60 2.35
C PRO A 146 11.98 -21.91 1.99
N GLU A 147 11.63 -23.20 1.89
CA GLU A 147 10.29 -23.66 1.53
C GLU A 147 9.27 -23.34 2.62
N HIS A 148 9.62 -23.58 3.89
CA HIS A 148 8.75 -23.24 5.01
C HIS A 148 8.53 -21.72 5.07
N ARG A 149 9.61 -20.95 4.90
CA ARG A 149 9.55 -19.48 4.89
C ARG A 149 8.60 -18.95 3.83
N GLU A 150 8.65 -19.48 2.62
CA GLU A 150 7.76 -19.09 1.54
C GLU A 150 6.29 -19.42 1.88
N GLN A 151 6.04 -20.65 2.35
CA GLN A 151 4.70 -21.10 2.75
C GLN A 151 4.12 -20.24 3.87
N ARG A 152 4.91 -19.98 4.91
CA ARG A 152 4.53 -19.12 6.03
C ARG A 152 4.16 -17.72 5.58
N ILE A 153 5.03 -17.06 4.82
CA ILE A 153 4.77 -15.69 4.35
C ILE A 153 3.46 -15.66 3.55
N LYS A 154 3.28 -16.61 2.63
CA LYS A 154 2.06 -16.73 1.83
C LYS A 154 0.82 -16.98 2.69
N ALA A 155 0.90 -17.86 3.69
CA ALA A 155 -0.19 -18.19 4.58
C ALA A 155 -0.57 -17.00 5.47
N SER A 156 0.40 -16.32 6.09
CA SER A 156 0.16 -15.11 6.87
C SER A 156 -0.49 -14.02 6.02
N MET A 157 -0.03 -13.81 4.79
CA MET A 157 -0.62 -12.83 3.87
C MET A 157 -2.06 -13.20 3.48
N ALA A 158 -2.32 -14.48 3.21
CA ALA A 158 -3.67 -14.96 2.91
C ALA A 158 -4.62 -14.79 4.11
N ALA A 159 -4.10 -14.87 5.33
CA ALA A 159 -4.81 -14.60 6.57
C ALA A 159 -4.90 -13.11 6.95
N GLY A 160 -4.49 -12.19 6.05
CA GLY A 160 -4.67 -10.75 6.23
C GLY A 160 -3.43 -9.99 6.72
N MET A 161 -2.27 -10.64 6.88
CA MET A 161 -1.02 -9.93 7.18
C MET A 161 -0.60 -9.08 5.98
N ASN A 162 -0.49 -7.78 6.19
CA ASN A 162 0.24 -6.94 5.25
C ASN A 162 1.75 -7.11 5.50
N ASN A 163 2.37 -7.99 4.71
CA ASN A 163 3.82 -8.20 4.69
C ASN A 163 4.38 -7.92 3.30
N PRO A 164 4.47 -6.64 2.91
CA PRO A 164 4.85 -6.31 1.56
C PRO A 164 6.37 -6.33 1.42
N THR A 165 6.89 -7.46 0.95
CA THR A 165 8.24 -7.55 0.35
C THR A 165 8.38 -6.59 -0.84
N ASN A 166 7.25 -6.23 -1.46
CA ASN A 166 7.16 -5.26 -2.53
C ASN A 166 7.01 -3.82 -1.99
N LEU A 167 7.98 -2.96 -2.28
CA LEU A 167 8.01 -1.57 -1.80
C LEU A 167 6.76 -0.75 -2.15
N TYR A 168 6.10 -1.02 -3.28
CA TYR A 168 4.91 -0.28 -3.68
C TYR A 168 3.75 -0.53 -2.70
N LEU A 169 3.58 -1.76 -2.22
CA LEU A 169 2.57 -2.08 -1.24
C LEU A 169 2.86 -1.42 0.13
N VAL A 170 4.15 -1.27 0.51
CA VAL A 170 4.55 -0.45 1.67
C VAL A 170 4.14 1.01 1.47
N ALA A 171 4.49 1.59 0.32
CA ALA A 171 4.22 2.99 0.00
C ALA A 171 2.72 3.31 0.02
N ARG A 172 1.91 2.40 -0.56
CA ARG A 172 0.44 2.47 -0.50
C ARG A 172 -0.05 2.57 0.94
N GLN A 173 0.46 1.74 1.85
CA GLN A 173 0.02 1.76 3.24
C GLN A 173 0.25 3.12 3.92
N CYS A 174 1.37 3.79 3.63
CA CYS A 174 1.60 5.16 4.11
C CYS A 174 0.58 6.13 3.49
N LEU A 175 0.39 6.06 2.17
CA LEU A 175 -0.47 6.99 1.44
C LEU A 175 -1.96 6.84 1.76
N ALA A 176 -2.39 5.67 2.25
CA ALA A 176 -3.76 5.41 2.71
C ALA A 176 -4.29 6.51 3.66
N CYS A 177 -3.41 7.02 4.52
CA CYS A 177 -3.71 8.10 5.46
C CYS A 177 -3.14 9.44 4.99
N HIS A 178 -1.94 9.44 4.40
CA HIS A 178 -1.22 10.66 4.03
C HIS A 178 -1.76 11.39 2.79
N THR A 179 -2.71 10.81 2.04
CA THR A 179 -3.49 11.54 1.04
C THR A 179 -4.85 12.03 1.55
N SER A 180 -5.24 11.65 2.77
CA SER A 180 -6.54 11.97 3.42
C SER A 180 -7.73 11.89 2.45
N PRO A 181 -8.07 10.69 1.93
CA PRO A 181 -9.05 10.52 0.85
C PRO A 181 -10.51 10.61 1.34
N ASP A 182 -10.87 11.73 1.97
CA ASP A 182 -12.22 12.02 2.46
C ASP A 182 -12.58 13.49 2.15
N GLU A 183 -13.47 13.67 1.17
CA GLU A 183 -13.89 14.99 0.70
C GLU A 183 -14.62 15.80 1.79
N LYS A 184 -15.47 15.15 2.59
CA LYS A 184 -16.25 15.82 3.64
C LYS A 184 -15.34 16.27 4.77
N LEU A 185 -14.40 15.42 5.19
CA LEU A 185 -13.40 15.75 6.20
C LEU A 185 -12.62 17.02 5.83
N VAL A 186 -12.26 17.17 4.56
CA VAL A 186 -11.53 18.35 4.06
C VAL A 186 -12.46 19.55 3.87
N ASN A 187 -13.49 19.44 3.04
CA ASN A 187 -14.30 20.59 2.62
C ASN A 187 -15.16 21.15 3.76
N VAL A 188 -15.70 20.28 4.62
CA VAL A 188 -16.53 20.69 5.77
C VAL A 188 -15.70 20.83 7.04
N GLY A 189 -14.87 19.82 7.33
CA GLY A 189 -14.05 19.82 8.55
C GLY A 189 -12.93 20.85 8.52
N GLY A 190 -12.43 21.21 7.34
CA GLY A 190 -11.23 22.03 7.18
C GLY A 190 -9.93 21.27 7.48
N HIS A 191 -9.97 19.93 7.41
CA HIS A 191 -8.76 19.11 7.43
C HIS A 191 -7.93 19.34 6.16
N VAL A 192 -6.62 19.12 6.21
CA VAL A 192 -5.78 19.17 5.01
C VAL A 192 -6.07 17.98 4.09
N ALA A 193 -6.03 18.18 2.77
CA ALA A 193 -6.20 17.11 1.78
C ALA A 193 -4.90 16.31 1.59
N GLY A 194 -4.45 15.69 2.68
CA GLY A 194 -3.19 14.96 2.75
C GLY A 194 -2.01 15.81 3.21
N SER A 195 -0.92 15.12 3.58
CA SER A 195 0.34 15.73 3.99
C SER A 195 1.09 16.26 2.77
N ALA A 196 1.08 17.58 2.56
CA ALA A 196 1.64 18.21 1.36
C ALA A 196 3.13 17.88 1.11
N GLU A 197 3.90 17.70 2.19
CA GLU A 197 5.33 17.37 2.14
C GLU A 197 5.62 15.87 2.14
N PHE A 198 4.59 15.00 2.14
CA PHE A 198 4.82 13.56 2.14
C PHE A 198 5.54 13.14 0.86
N GLU A 199 6.74 12.60 1.05
CA GLU A 199 7.56 11.94 0.05
C GLU A 199 8.18 10.71 0.73
N LEU A 200 8.10 9.55 0.08
CA LEU A 200 8.34 8.25 0.71
C LEU A 200 9.74 8.15 1.32
N VAL A 201 10.78 8.62 0.63
CA VAL A 201 12.16 8.50 1.11
C VAL A 201 12.37 9.38 2.34
N SER A 202 12.10 10.68 2.23
CA SER A 202 12.33 11.64 3.32
C SER A 202 11.52 11.32 4.58
N TRP A 203 10.30 10.81 4.46
CA TRP A 203 9.46 10.46 5.61
C TRP A 203 9.78 9.09 6.20
N SER A 204 10.14 8.10 5.38
CA SER A 204 10.52 6.78 5.90
C SER A 204 11.92 6.80 6.49
N GLN A 205 12.90 7.43 5.83
CA GLN A 205 14.30 7.28 6.20
C GLN A 205 14.74 8.12 7.40
N GLY A 206 13.93 9.10 7.82
CA GLY A 206 14.12 9.82 9.07
C GLY A 206 13.64 9.03 10.29
N ILE A 207 12.34 8.69 10.33
CA ILE A 207 11.70 8.13 11.54
C ILE A 207 11.29 6.66 11.42
N VAL A 208 10.83 6.18 10.26
CA VAL A 208 10.16 4.85 10.08
C VAL A 208 10.79 4.02 8.97
N ARG A 209 12.10 3.74 9.08
CA ARG A 209 12.88 3.02 8.05
C ARG A 209 12.42 1.59 7.77
N HIS A 210 11.87 0.91 8.78
CA HIS A 210 11.46 -0.51 8.72
C HIS A 210 12.56 -1.48 8.27
N ASN A 211 13.83 -1.21 8.61
CA ASN A 211 14.97 -1.98 8.10
C ASN A 211 15.61 -2.93 9.13
N PHE A 212 14.93 -3.21 10.25
CA PHE A 212 15.46 -4.08 11.31
C PHE A 212 15.84 -5.47 10.83
N LEU A 213 15.10 -6.05 9.89
CA LEU A 213 15.42 -7.36 9.30
C LEU A 213 16.82 -7.39 8.65
N ARG A 214 17.27 -6.28 8.04
CA ARG A 214 18.61 -6.16 7.44
C ARG A 214 19.71 -6.10 8.50
N GLY A 215 19.37 -5.60 9.69
CA GLY A 215 20.23 -5.54 10.87
C GLY A 215 20.07 -6.72 11.81
N GLY A 216 19.60 -7.88 11.32
CA GLY A 216 19.41 -9.09 12.13
C GLY A 216 18.26 -9.02 13.14
N GLY A 217 17.39 -8.02 13.06
CA GLY A 217 16.34 -7.73 14.04
C GLY A 217 16.75 -6.74 15.13
N GLN A 218 18.01 -6.30 15.16
CA GLN A 218 18.53 -5.49 16.28
C GLN A 218 18.76 -4.03 15.92
N THR A 219 19.06 -3.73 14.65
CA THR A 219 19.44 -2.37 14.22
C THR A 219 18.61 -1.89 13.05
N ASN A 220 18.15 -0.63 13.12
CA ASN A 220 17.36 -0.01 12.06
C ASN A 220 18.26 0.60 10.97
N VAL A 221 18.84 -0.28 10.14
CA VAL A 221 19.88 0.06 9.18
C VAL A 221 19.39 1.11 8.16
N PRO A 222 20.18 2.15 7.83
CA PRO A 222 19.87 3.03 6.70
C PRO A 222 19.74 2.27 5.38
N SER A 223 18.87 2.72 4.48
CA SER A 223 18.78 2.14 3.13
C SER A 223 20.01 2.54 2.29
N THR A 224 20.47 1.63 1.43
CA THR A 224 21.56 1.92 0.48
C THR A 224 21.11 2.90 -0.60
N PRO A 225 22.02 3.61 -1.28
CA PRO A 225 21.67 4.49 -2.40
C PRO A 225 20.81 3.81 -3.47
N GLU A 226 21.11 2.56 -3.80
CA GLU A 226 20.35 1.74 -4.76
C GLU A 226 18.90 1.58 -4.32
N GLN A 227 18.69 1.26 -3.03
CA GLN A 227 17.36 1.10 -2.47
C GLN A 227 16.62 2.44 -2.43
N LEU A 228 17.29 3.53 -2.08
CA LEU A 228 16.70 4.87 -2.03
C LEU A 228 16.17 5.31 -3.41
N ARG A 229 16.88 4.97 -4.50
CA ARG A 229 16.44 5.23 -5.88
C ARG A 229 15.13 4.50 -6.20
N VAL A 230 15.05 3.21 -5.87
CA VAL A 230 13.83 2.42 -6.09
C VAL A 230 12.69 2.97 -5.23
N MET A 231 12.95 3.25 -3.94
CA MET A 231 11.95 3.84 -3.04
C MET A 231 11.42 5.17 -3.56
N TYR A 232 12.27 6.05 -4.08
CA TYR A 232 11.85 7.34 -4.62
C TYR A 232 10.87 7.19 -5.79
N ILE A 233 11.22 6.38 -6.78
CA ILE A 233 10.36 6.16 -7.96
C ILE A 233 9.05 5.48 -7.56
N VAL A 234 9.12 4.46 -6.70
CA VAL A 234 7.93 3.80 -6.14
C VAL A 234 7.04 4.78 -5.40
N GLY A 235 7.61 5.65 -4.57
CA GLY A 235 6.89 6.68 -3.83
C GLY A 235 6.15 7.64 -4.74
N VAL A 236 6.80 8.10 -5.81
CA VAL A 236 6.17 8.99 -6.82
C VAL A 236 5.01 8.28 -7.53
N MET A 237 5.18 7.04 -7.97
CA MET A 237 4.13 6.30 -8.68
C MET A 237 2.95 5.94 -7.75
N ALA A 238 3.23 5.52 -6.51
CA ALA A 238 2.19 5.22 -5.52
C ALA A 238 1.39 6.47 -5.13
N ASP A 239 2.06 7.61 -4.96
CA ASP A 239 1.39 8.88 -4.66
C ASP A 239 0.57 9.37 -5.85
N LEU A 240 1.07 9.19 -7.07
CA LEU A 240 0.32 9.48 -8.29
C LEU A 240 -0.98 8.65 -8.36
N GLU A 241 -0.90 7.33 -8.09
CA GLU A 241 -2.10 6.48 -7.99
C GLU A 241 -3.07 7.03 -6.93
N ALA A 242 -2.59 7.23 -5.70
CA ALA A 242 -3.44 7.65 -4.59
C ALA A 242 -4.10 9.02 -4.87
N SER A 243 -3.37 9.93 -5.49
CA SER A 243 -3.85 11.25 -5.90
C SER A 243 -4.88 11.16 -7.04
N PHE A 244 -4.72 10.24 -7.99
CA PHE A 244 -5.73 9.98 -9.02
C PHE A 244 -7.02 9.44 -8.41
N ARG A 245 -6.93 8.49 -7.47
CA ARG A 245 -8.10 7.97 -6.73
C ARG A 245 -8.80 9.08 -5.96
N ALA A 246 -8.04 9.93 -5.25
CA ALA A 246 -8.60 11.07 -4.53
C ALA A 246 -9.29 12.07 -5.49
N THR A 247 -8.69 12.35 -6.64
CA THR A 247 -9.29 13.21 -7.67
C THR A 247 -10.56 12.58 -8.26
N ALA A 248 -10.60 11.25 -8.40
CA ALA A 248 -11.73 10.52 -8.95
C ALA A 248 -12.98 10.58 -8.07
N ILE A 249 -12.81 10.64 -6.75
CA ILE A 249 -13.93 10.68 -5.80
C ILE A 249 -14.39 12.10 -5.45
N ALA A 250 -13.64 13.13 -5.85
CA ALA A 250 -14.04 14.52 -5.64
C ALA A 250 -15.32 14.85 -6.43
N THR A 251 -16.31 15.35 -5.72
CA THR A 251 -17.62 15.72 -6.28
C THR A 251 -17.71 17.21 -6.60
N GLU A 252 -16.90 18.05 -5.93
CA GLU A 252 -16.96 19.51 -6.06
C GLU A 252 -15.60 20.13 -6.39
N LYS A 253 -15.62 21.31 -7.01
CA LYS A 253 -14.40 22.12 -7.25
C LYS A 253 -14.02 22.90 -5.99
N ALA A 254 -13.77 22.17 -4.91
CA ALA A 254 -13.44 22.70 -3.60
C ALA A 254 -12.03 22.31 -3.18
N THR A 255 -11.64 22.65 -1.93
CA THR A 255 -10.30 22.43 -1.39
C THR A 255 -9.80 21.00 -1.59
N TYR A 256 -10.64 20.00 -1.35
CA TYR A 256 -10.30 18.59 -1.56
C TYR A 256 -9.91 18.30 -3.01
N GLY A 257 -10.86 18.45 -3.94
CA GLY A 257 -10.66 18.10 -5.35
C GLY A 257 -9.53 18.91 -6.00
N VAL A 258 -9.43 20.21 -5.69
CA VAL A 258 -8.35 21.07 -6.19
C VAL A 258 -6.99 20.62 -5.67
N THR A 259 -6.88 20.27 -4.39
CA THR A 259 -5.61 19.84 -3.81
C THR A 259 -5.19 18.47 -4.32
N ALA A 260 -6.12 17.51 -4.41
CA ALA A 260 -5.88 16.19 -5.00
C ALA A 260 -5.42 16.28 -6.47
N ALA A 261 -6.07 17.13 -7.28
CA ALA A 261 -5.68 17.34 -8.67
C ALA A 261 -4.31 18.02 -8.79
N LYS A 262 -4.00 19.00 -7.93
CA LYS A 262 -2.66 19.64 -7.88
C LYS A 262 -1.58 18.64 -7.48
N ARG A 263 -1.84 17.79 -6.48
CA ARG A 263 -0.93 16.71 -6.07
C ARG A 263 -0.68 15.73 -7.20
N SER A 264 -1.74 15.30 -7.90
CA SER A 264 -1.65 14.47 -9.11
C SER A 264 -0.76 15.11 -10.17
N LEU A 265 -0.97 16.40 -10.46
CA LEU A 265 -0.14 17.13 -11.43
C LEU A 265 1.32 17.24 -11.00
N ALA A 266 1.60 17.45 -9.72
CA ALA A 266 2.97 17.50 -9.19
C ALA A 266 3.68 16.14 -9.36
N GLN A 267 3.00 15.03 -9.04
CA GLN A 267 3.57 13.70 -9.24
C GLN A 267 3.72 13.34 -10.72
N LYS A 268 2.80 13.79 -11.61
CA LYS A 268 2.99 13.67 -13.07
C LYS A 268 4.28 14.34 -13.55
N LYS A 269 4.59 15.54 -13.03
CA LYS A 269 5.82 16.27 -13.39
C LYS A 269 7.07 15.52 -12.91
N ARG A 270 7.06 15.03 -11.65
CA ARG A 270 8.17 14.25 -11.11
C ARG A 270 8.37 12.94 -11.89
N LEU A 271 7.30 12.23 -12.20
CA LEU A 271 7.37 10.99 -12.99
C LEU A 271 7.89 11.27 -14.41
N TYR A 272 7.51 12.40 -15.00
CA TYR A 272 8.03 12.83 -16.30
C TYR A 272 9.54 13.08 -16.24
N GLU A 273 10.02 13.80 -15.23
CA GLU A 273 11.47 14.03 -15.02
C GLU A 273 12.23 12.72 -14.81
N ILE A 274 11.68 11.79 -14.01
CA ILE A 274 12.23 10.44 -13.84
C ILE A 274 12.32 9.73 -15.19
N ARG A 275 11.24 9.74 -15.99
CA ARG A 275 11.20 9.09 -17.31
C ARG A 275 12.25 9.63 -18.29
N GLN A 276 12.63 10.91 -18.18
CA GLN A 276 13.73 11.48 -18.99
C GLN A 276 15.11 10.97 -18.57
N LEU A 277 15.26 10.50 -17.33
CA LEU A 277 16.54 10.07 -16.76
C LEU A 277 16.71 8.55 -16.77
N VAL A 278 15.61 7.79 -16.76
CA VAL A 278 15.63 6.33 -16.70
C VAL A 278 14.82 5.73 -17.84
N ASP A 279 15.41 4.74 -18.50
CA ASP A 279 14.71 3.91 -19.47
C ASP A 279 14.20 2.65 -18.77
N ASN A 280 12.91 2.67 -18.40
CA ASN A 280 12.24 1.56 -17.74
C ASN A 280 10.80 1.47 -18.22
N GLU A 281 10.39 0.26 -18.62
CA GLU A 281 9.08 0.01 -19.23
C GLU A 281 7.90 0.37 -18.30
N HIS A 282 8.01 0.09 -16.99
CA HIS A 282 6.94 0.35 -16.03
C HIS A 282 6.82 1.84 -15.70
N VAL A 283 7.96 2.55 -15.66
CA VAL A 283 7.95 4.02 -15.55
C VAL A 283 7.31 4.65 -16.78
N ALA A 284 7.63 4.15 -17.99
CA ALA A 284 7.03 4.61 -19.23
C ALA A 284 5.52 4.35 -19.25
N GLN A 285 5.09 3.13 -18.92
CA GLN A 285 3.67 2.75 -18.85
C GLN A 285 2.88 3.66 -17.91
N ALA A 286 3.37 3.86 -16.67
CA ALA A 286 2.69 4.74 -15.72
C ALA A 286 2.61 6.19 -16.23
N MET A 287 3.66 6.68 -16.88
CA MET A 287 3.69 8.02 -17.45
C MET A 287 2.69 8.17 -18.60
N ASP A 288 2.62 7.21 -19.52
CA ASP A 288 1.71 7.23 -20.68
C ASP A 288 0.25 7.23 -20.24
N VAL A 289 -0.10 6.34 -19.30
CA VAL A 289 -1.43 6.30 -18.66
C VAL A 289 -1.75 7.65 -18.00
N ALA A 290 -0.80 8.22 -17.27
CA ALA A 290 -0.99 9.49 -16.61
C ALA A 290 -1.18 10.64 -17.59
N LEU A 291 -0.46 10.67 -18.72
CA LEU A 291 -0.59 11.68 -19.78
C LEU A 291 -1.93 11.59 -20.51
N ALA A 292 -2.38 10.38 -20.84
CA ALA A 292 -3.65 10.13 -21.52
C ALA A 292 -4.86 10.54 -20.66
N THR A 293 -4.71 10.53 -19.34
CA THR A 293 -5.81 10.77 -18.40
C THR A 293 -5.96 12.25 -18.04
N LYS A 294 -7.17 12.79 -18.26
CA LYS A 294 -7.52 14.18 -17.90
C LYS A 294 -7.88 14.29 -16.42
N LEU A 295 -7.20 15.20 -15.71
CA LEU A 295 -7.49 15.56 -14.31
C LEU A 295 -8.65 16.57 -14.27
N LYS A 296 -9.89 16.08 -14.19
CA LYS A 296 -11.09 16.92 -14.07
C LYS A 296 -12.16 16.24 -13.22
N LEU A 297 -13.05 17.03 -12.65
CA LEU A 297 -14.28 16.53 -12.02
C LEU A 297 -15.13 15.75 -13.03
N ASN A 298 -15.97 14.85 -12.54
CA ASN A 298 -16.85 14.00 -13.35
C ASN A 298 -16.07 13.12 -14.35
N ASN A 299 -14.85 12.71 -14.00
CA ASN A 299 -14.03 11.77 -14.78
C ASN A 299 -13.66 10.53 -13.95
N ARG A 300 -14.55 10.14 -13.03
CA ARG A 300 -14.29 9.12 -12.00
C ARG A 300 -13.79 7.80 -12.59
N GLU A 301 -14.52 7.23 -13.54
CA GLU A 301 -14.19 5.91 -14.10
C GLU A 301 -12.82 5.90 -14.78
N ALA A 302 -12.52 6.90 -15.61
CA ALA A 302 -11.22 7.00 -16.28
C ALA A 302 -10.08 7.23 -15.28
N LEU A 303 -10.29 8.06 -14.25
CA LEU A 303 -9.27 8.28 -13.21
C LEU A 303 -9.03 7.02 -12.37
N LEU A 304 -10.08 6.26 -12.04
CA LEU A 304 -9.96 5.00 -11.32
C LEU A 304 -9.26 3.93 -12.16
N ALA A 305 -9.62 3.78 -13.44
CA ALA A 305 -8.94 2.89 -14.37
C ALA A 305 -7.45 3.23 -14.48
N ALA A 306 -7.12 4.50 -14.74
CA ALA A 306 -5.75 4.98 -14.81
C ALA A 306 -4.97 4.75 -13.50
N SER A 307 -5.59 5.01 -12.34
CA SER A 307 -4.96 4.75 -11.04
C SER A 307 -4.60 3.27 -10.85
N LYS A 308 -5.47 2.36 -11.30
CA LYS A 308 -5.23 0.92 -11.21
C LYS A 308 -4.05 0.51 -12.08
N GLU A 309 -3.98 1.03 -13.30
CA GLU A 309 -2.86 0.76 -14.22
C GLU A 309 -1.53 1.34 -13.71
N ILE A 310 -1.53 2.58 -13.18
CA ILE A 310 -0.36 3.19 -12.54
C ILE A 310 0.10 2.35 -11.35
N GLY A 311 -0.83 1.90 -10.51
CA GLY A 311 -0.54 1.03 -9.37
C GLY A 311 0.05 -0.33 -9.79
N GLN A 312 -0.48 -0.94 -10.85
CA GLN A 312 0.08 -2.18 -11.40
C GLN A 312 1.50 -1.98 -11.94
N ALA A 313 1.75 -0.90 -12.67
CA ALA A 313 3.09 -0.56 -13.13
C ALA A 313 4.05 -0.31 -11.95
N ALA A 314 3.59 0.38 -10.90
CA ALA A 314 4.38 0.62 -9.69
C ALA A 314 4.73 -0.68 -8.94
N PHE A 315 3.77 -1.61 -8.85
CA PHE A 315 3.99 -2.94 -8.29
C PHE A 315 5.05 -3.71 -9.08
N GLN A 316 4.93 -3.74 -10.41
CA GLN A 316 5.87 -4.44 -11.29
C GLN A 316 7.26 -3.80 -11.23
N PHE A 317 7.35 -2.46 -11.26
CA PHE A 317 8.60 -1.73 -11.05
C PHE A 317 9.26 -2.11 -9.72
N ALA A 318 8.52 -2.10 -8.63
CA ALA A 318 9.04 -2.45 -7.31
C ALA A 318 9.52 -3.92 -7.22
N ALA A 319 8.96 -4.82 -8.04
CA ALA A 319 9.34 -6.23 -8.07
C ALA A 319 10.59 -6.52 -8.91
N SER A 320 10.85 -5.71 -9.96
CA SER A 320 11.89 -6.00 -10.96
C SER A 320 13.04 -4.98 -11.01
N ALA A 321 12.89 -3.79 -10.40
CA ALA A 321 13.85 -2.71 -10.52
C ALA A 321 15.21 -3.04 -9.88
N ASP A 322 16.28 -2.70 -10.60
CA ASP A 322 17.65 -2.72 -10.10
C ASP A 322 18.11 -1.30 -9.80
N GLY A 323 18.22 -0.95 -8.52
CA GLY A 323 18.67 0.38 -8.07
C GLY A 323 20.08 0.78 -8.54
N ARG A 324 20.90 -0.17 -8.98
CA ARG A 324 22.22 0.08 -9.59
C ARG A 324 22.14 0.54 -11.05
N LYS A 325 20.95 0.61 -11.63
CA LYS A 325 20.72 1.16 -12.98
C LYS A 325 20.02 2.52 -12.94
N LEU A 326 19.80 3.07 -11.75
CA LEU A 326 18.99 4.27 -11.52
C LEU A 326 19.82 5.46 -11.01
N GLN A 327 21.14 5.46 -11.15
CA GLN A 327 22.02 6.54 -10.67
C GLN A 327 21.65 7.91 -11.24
N ALA A 328 21.08 7.95 -12.44
CA ALA A 328 20.70 9.19 -13.10
C ALA A 328 19.69 10.04 -12.29
N ILE A 329 18.96 9.42 -11.35
CA ILE A 329 17.99 10.13 -10.49
C ILE A 329 18.58 10.62 -9.16
N ASP A 330 19.89 10.45 -8.89
CA ASP A 330 20.49 10.82 -7.61
C ASP A 330 20.24 12.29 -7.23
N LYS A 331 20.22 13.18 -8.23
CA LYS A 331 19.91 14.61 -8.05
C LYS A 331 18.46 14.89 -7.63
N LEU A 332 17.55 13.93 -7.82
CA LEU A 332 16.14 14.04 -7.45
C LEU A 332 15.88 13.51 -6.03
N LEU A 333 16.82 12.75 -5.47
CA LEU A 333 16.66 12.20 -4.13
C LEU A 333 16.70 13.30 -3.08
N PRO A 334 15.83 13.23 -2.06
CA PRO A 334 15.93 14.14 -0.94
C PRO A 334 17.28 13.98 -0.22
N ALA A 335 17.87 15.10 0.17
CA ALA A 335 19.07 15.12 0.99
C ALA A 335 18.75 14.71 2.43
N VAL A 336 19.75 14.19 3.17
CA VAL A 336 19.58 13.69 4.54
C VAL A 336 19.00 14.74 5.49
N ASN A 337 19.35 16.02 5.31
CA ASN A 337 18.80 17.12 6.12
C ASN A 337 17.33 17.45 5.81
N GLN A 338 16.75 16.86 4.78
CA GLN A 338 15.33 16.97 4.44
C GLN A 338 14.49 15.82 5.02
N TYR A 339 15.15 14.81 5.60
CA TYR A 339 14.44 13.69 6.23
C TYR A 339 13.67 14.20 7.46
N LYS A 340 12.46 13.66 7.64
CA LYS A 340 11.52 14.08 8.68
C LYS A 340 11.60 13.21 9.91
#